data_AF-A0A7Z0MT90-F1
#
_entry.id   AF-A0A7Z0MT90-F1
#
_cell.length_a   1.000
_cell.length_b   1.000
_cell.length_c   1.000
_cell.angle_alpha   90.00
_cell.angle_beta   90.00
_cell.angle_gamma   90.00
#
_symmetry.space_group_name_H-M   'P 1'
#
loop_
_entity.id
_entity.type
_entity.pdbx_description
1 polymer ?
#
loop_
_entity_poly.entity_id
_entity_poly.type
_entity_poly.pdbx_seq_one_letter_code
_entity_poly.pdbx_strand_id
1 'polypeptide(L)'
;MILPKLSAAILAMSLLGSAFAASSLERNISLNQWVMMCGAVNGAADEVGVTDAERHKHRLTSKTHLMRYALEQGYSLNEFDALFDQGIIEGRKLTAGRLGADPDKLARLMNGFQRDTSIDYQHVKDALDTA
;
A
#
# COMPACT_ATOMS: atom_id res chain seq x y z
N MET A 1 1.73 -9.27 16.86
CA MET A 1 0.31 -9.54 16.55
C MET A 1 -0.28 -8.27 15.95
N ILE A 2 -0.76 -8.30 14.71
CA ILE A 2 -1.38 -7.14 14.05
C ILE A 2 -2.82 -6.99 14.58
N LEU A 3 -3.23 -5.77 14.91
CA LEU A 3 -4.59 -5.48 15.36
C LEU A 3 -5.60 -5.84 14.24
N PRO A 4 -6.77 -6.45 14.54
CA PRO A 4 -7.73 -6.90 13.52
C PRO A 4 -8.16 -5.83 12.50
N LYS A 5 -8.29 -4.56 12.94
CA LYS A 5 -8.62 -3.42 12.06
C LYS A 5 -7.55 -3.17 11.00
N LEU A 6 -6.28 -3.24 11.41
CA LEU A 6 -5.15 -3.05 10.51
C LEU A 6 -5.07 -4.19 9.49
N SER A 7 -5.37 -5.43 9.88
CA SER A 7 -5.47 -6.54 8.92
C SER A 7 -6.60 -6.35 7.89
N ALA A 8 -7.74 -5.79 8.30
CA ALA A 8 -8.85 -5.49 7.38
C ALA A 8 -8.48 -4.37 6.39
N ALA A 9 -7.85 -3.29 6.87
CA ALA A 9 -7.33 -2.22 6.04
C ALA A 9 -6.31 -2.73 5.03
N ILE A 10 -5.33 -3.51 5.50
CA ILE A 10 -4.29 -4.14 4.67
C ILE A 10 -4.93 -5.02 3.59
N LEU A 11 -5.87 -5.90 3.96
CA LEU A 11 -6.57 -6.74 3.00
C LEU A 11 -7.32 -5.91 1.96
N ALA A 12 -8.05 -4.87 2.39
CA ALA A 12 -8.80 -4.01 1.48
C ALA A 12 -7.87 -3.31 0.48
N MET A 13 -6.76 -2.72 0.95
CA MET A 13 -5.79 -2.05 0.08
C MET A 13 -5.13 -3.04 -0.89
N SER A 14 -4.76 -4.23 -0.41
CA SER A 14 -4.20 -5.29 -1.26
C SER A 14 -5.18 -5.74 -2.35
N LEU A 15 -6.48 -5.84 -2.05
CA LEU A 15 -7.50 -6.19 -3.05
C LEU A 15 -7.78 -5.05 -4.04
N LEU A 16 -7.65 -3.80 -3.60
CA LEU A 16 -7.75 -2.61 -4.46
C LEU A 16 -6.46 -2.36 -5.25
N GLY A 17 -5.34 -2.95 -4.83
CA GLY A 17 -4.01 -2.68 -5.34
C GLY A 17 -3.54 -1.26 -5.11
N SER A 18 -4.17 -0.49 -4.23
CA SER A 18 -3.78 0.90 -3.98
C SER A 18 -3.93 1.22 -2.51
N ALA A 19 -2.85 1.69 -1.90
CA ALA A 19 -2.87 2.15 -0.51
C ALA A 19 -3.66 3.46 -0.43
N PHE A 20 -3.55 4.31 -1.46
CA PHE A 20 -4.12 5.67 -1.48
C PHE A 20 -5.51 5.75 -2.13
N ALA A 21 -6.13 4.64 -2.54
CA ALA A 21 -7.47 4.64 -3.15
C ALA A 21 -8.61 4.74 -2.14
N ALA A 22 -8.34 4.42 -0.88
CA ALA A 22 -9.41 4.18 0.09
C ALA A 22 -9.10 4.70 1.49
N SER A 23 -8.36 5.82 1.57
CA SER A 23 -8.08 6.53 2.83
C SER A 23 -9.35 6.87 3.63
N SER A 24 -10.53 6.89 3.00
CA SER A 24 -11.81 7.11 3.68
C SER A 24 -12.37 5.88 4.42
N LEU A 25 -11.79 4.68 4.29
CA LEU A 25 -12.34 3.44 4.88
C LEU A 25 -12.01 3.28 6.38
N GLU A 26 -10.91 3.84 6.86
CA GLU A 26 -10.44 3.69 8.24
C GLU A 26 -9.90 5.03 8.74
N ARG A 27 -10.47 5.55 9.85
CA ARG A 27 -9.97 6.76 10.52
C ARG A 27 -8.86 6.41 11.51
N ASN A 28 -7.86 7.29 11.65
CA ASN A 28 -6.67 7.20 12.50
C ASN A 28 -5.60 6.21 11.99
N ILE A 29 -5.29 6.24 10.70
CA ILE A 29 -4.16 5.47 10.15
C ILE A 29 -2.85 6.23 10.41
N SER A 30 -1.96 5.67 11.22
CA SER A 30 -0.63 6.24 11.43
C SER A 30 0.26 6.12 10.20
N LEU A 31 1.27 6.98 10.09
CA LEU A 31 2.20 6.97 8.97
C LEU A 31 2.95 5.64 8.81
N ASN A 32 3.23 4.94 9.91
CA ASN A 32 3.82 3.59 9.88
C ASN A 32 2.85 2.56 9.28
N GLN A 33 1.56 2.69 9.56
CA GLN A 33 0.53 1.82 8.97
C GLN A 33 0.38 2.08 7.46
N TRP A 34 0.50 3.33 7.02
CA TRP A 34 0.59 3.68 5.60
C TRP A 34 1.74 2.97 4.89
N VAL A 35 2.93 2.94 5.49
CA VAL A 35 4.07 2.19 4.95
C VAL A 35 3.75 0.70 4.81
N MET A 36 3.16 0.08 5.83
CA MET A 36 2.79 -1.34 5.76
C MET A 36 1.73 -1.62 4.70
N MET A 37 0.73 -0.74 4.53
CA MET A 37 -0.28 -0.89 3.48
C MET A 37 0.34 -0.79 2.07
N CYS A 38 1.28 0.14 1.86
CA CYS A 38 2.02 0.22 0.59
C CYS A 38 2.84 -1.06 0.32
N GLY A 39 3.48 -1.61 1.36
CA GLY A 39 4.14 -2.90 1.28
C GLY A 39 3.18 -4.03 0.91
N ALA A 40 1.99 -4.04 1.49
CA ALA A 40 0.99 -5.08 1.25
C ALA A 40 0.36 -5.03 -0.14
N VAL A 41 0.18 -3.84 -0.70
CA VAL A 41 -0.17 -3.64 -2.11
C VAL A 41 0.93 -4.22 -3.01
N ASN A 42 2.20 -3.95 -2.68
CA ASN A 42 3.33 -4.48 -3.42
C ASN A 42 3.42 -6.02 -3.37
N GLY A 43 3.17 -6.61 -2.19
CA GLY A 43 3.11 -8.06 -2.01
C GLY A 43 1.95 -8.69 -2.78
N ALA A 44 0.78 -8.08 -2.80
CA ALA A 44 -0.37 -8.56 -3.58
C ALA A 44 -0.11 -8.50 -5.10
N ALA A 45 0.57 -7.44 -5.57
CA ALA A 45 1.01 -7.32 -6.95
C ALA A 45 2.00 -8.41 -7.36
N ASP A 46 2.91 -8.79 -6.46
CA ASP A 46 3.83 -9.90 -6.69
C ASP A 46 3.12 -11.25 -6.86
N GLU A 47 2.10 -11.55 -6.04
CA GLU A 47 1.32 -12.79 -6.15
C GLU A 47 0.64 -12.95 -7.52
N VAL A 48 0.35 -11.85 -8.20
CA VAL A 48 -0.29 -11.85 -9.53
C VAL A 48 0.71 -11.68 -10.68
N GLY A 49 2.02 -11.74 -10.38
CA GLY A 49 3.07 -11.78 -11.39
C GLY A 49 3.55 -10.42 -11.91
N VAL A 50 3.33 -9.34 -11.17
CA VAL A 50 3.90 -8.02 -11.51
C VAL A 50 5.43 -8.07 -11.46
N THR A 51 6.08 -7.43 -12.43
CA THR A 51 7.53 -7.50 -12.58
C THR A 51 8.28 -6.83 -11.42
N ASP A 52 9.51 -7.28 -11.14
CA ASP A 52 10.36 -6.69 -10.11
C ASP A 52 10.64 -5.20 -10.36
N ALA A 53 10.77 -4.79 -11.63
CA ALA A 53 10.97 -3.39 -12.00
C ALA A 53 9.77 -2.51 -11.62
N GLU A 54 8.55 -2.98 -11.89
CA GLU A 54 7.32 -2.26 -11.53
C GLU A 54 7.12 -2.22 -10.00
N ARG A 55 7.40 -3.33 -9.30
CA ARG A 55 7.37 -3.36 -7.83
C ARG A 55 8.41 -2.46 -7.20
N HIS A 56 9.61 -2.38 -7.77
CA HIS A 56 10.63 -1.45 -7.34
C HIS A 56 10.17 0.01 -7.52
N LYS A 57 9.57 0.33 -8.68
CA LYS A 57 9.01 1.66 -8.95
C LYS A 57 7.91 2.04 -7.95
N HIS A 58 7.01 1.12 -7.63
CA HIS A 58 5.99 1.32 -6.60
C HIS A 58 6.61 1.62 -5.23
N ARG A 59 7.61 0.84 -4.79
CA ARG A 59 8.32 1.07 -3.52
C ARG A 59 8.99 2.43 -3.49
N LEU A 60 9.69 2.82 -4.57
CA LEU A 60 10.38 4.12 -4.66
C LEU A 60 9.39 5.29 -4.61
N THR A 61 8.27 5.18 -5.32
CA THR A 61 7.21 6.21 -5.32
C THR A 61 6.60 6.35 -3.93
N SER A 62 6.25 5.24 -3.30
CA SER A 62 5.73 5.20 -1.92
C SER A 62 6.72 5.83 -0.93
N LYS A 63 8.01 5.44 -1.01
CA LYS A 63 9.07 5.97 -0.14
C LYS A 63 9.23 7.47 -0.29
N THR A 64 9.32 7.95 -1.54
CA THR A 64 9.50 9.37 -1.84
C THR A 64 8.38 10.21 -1.25
N HIS A 65 7.12 9.82 -1.49
CA HIS A 65 5.97 10.60 -1.05
C HIS A 65 5.75 10.53 0.46
N LEU A 66 5.87 9.35 1.06
CA LEU A 66 5.69 9.19 2.51
C LEU A 66 6.81 9.88 3.30
N MET A 67 8.06 9.84 2.82
CA MET A 67 9.17 10.58 3.45
C MET A 67 9.00 12.09 3.30
N ARG A 68 8.53 12.57 2.14
CA ARG A 68 8.21 13.99 1.95
C ARG A 68 7.12 14.45 2.92
N TYR A 69 6.03 13.69 3.03
CA TYR A 69 4.95 13.98 3.96
C TYR A 69 5.44 13.98 5.42
N ALA A 70 6.26 12.98 5.80
CA ALA A 70 6.85 12.92 7.13
C ALA A 70 7.62 14.21 7.47
N LEU A 71 8.48 14.65 6.54
CA LEU A 71 9.26 15.87 6.70
C LEU A 71 8.37 17.12 6.84
N GLU A 72 7.34 17.26 6.00
CA GLU A 72 6.40 18.39 6.04
C GLU A 72 5.62 18.46 7.37
N GLN A 73 5.31 17.32 7.97
CA GLN A 73 4.57 17.23 9.24
C GLN A 73 5.46 17.14 10.49
N GLY A 74 6.80 17.19 10.34
CA GLY A 74 7.73 17.05 11.46
C GLY A 74 7.81 15.64 12.06
N TYR A 75 7.42 14.62 11.30
CA TYR A 75 7.58 13.20 11.65
C TYR A 75 8.89 12.62 11.11
N SER A 76 9.26 11.44 11.61
CA SER A 76 10.33 10.62 11.04
C SER A 76 9.82 9.27 10.61
N LEU A 77 10.41 8.71 9.54
CA LEU A 77 10.06 7.41 8.96
C LEU A 77 11.31 6.51 8.90
N ASN A 78 11.98 6.33 10.04
CA ASN A 78 13.24 5.58 10.13
C ASN A 78 13.04 4.08 9.83
N GLU A 79 11.84 3.56 10.07
CA GLU A 79 11.50 2.14 9.93
C GLU A 79 10.87 1.81 8.57
N PHE A 80 10.94 2.73 7.59
CA PHE A 80 10.25 2.57 6.31
C PHE A 80 10.52 1.20 5.68
N ASP A 81 11.79 0.83 5.51
CA ASP A 81 12.15 -0.39 4.77
C ASP A 81 11.66 -1.65 5.51
N ALA A 82 11.82 -1.70 6.84
CA ALA A 82 11.36 -2.83 7.65
C ALA A 82 9.83 -2.98 7.64
N LEU A 83 9.10 -1.88 7.80
CA LEU A 83 7.63 -1.88 7.78
C LEU A 83 7.09 -2.21 6.38
N PHE A 84 7.75 -1.72 5.32
CA PHE A 84 7.36 -2.02 3.95
C PHE A 84 7.54 -3.52 3.65
N ASP A 85 8.68 -4.09 4.04
CA ASP A 85 8.97 -5.52 3.84
C ASP A 85 8.01 -6.40 4.66
N GLN A 86 7.66 -5.99 5.90
CA GLN A 86 6.61 -6.64 6.67
C GLN A 86 5.25 -6.55 5.95
N GLY A 87 4.94 -5.39 5.38
CA GLY A 87 3.74 -5.18 4.56
C GLY A 87 3.67 -6.17 3.40
N ILE A 88 4.77 -6.37 2.65
CA ILE A 88 4.84 -7.34 1.54
C ILE A 88 4.41 -8.72 2.00
N ILE A 89 4.97 -9.20 3.13
CA ILE A 89 4.67 -10.53 3.67
C ILE A 89 3.17 -10.66 4.00
N GLU A 90 2.61 -9.66 4.68
CA GLU A 90 1.19 -9.69 5.06
C GLU A 90 0.25 -9.57 3.85
N GLY A 91 0.59 -8.72 2.86
CA GLY A 91 -0.17 -8.57 1.63
C GLY A 91 -0.25 -9.87 0.84
N ARG A 92 0.88 -10.55 0.64
CA ARG A 92 0.93 -11.89 0.01
C ARG A 92 0.05 -12.88 0.76
N LYS A 93 0.26 -13.01 2.08
CA LYS A 93 -0.51 -13.93 2.93
C LYS A 93 -2.02 -13.67 2.88
N LEU A 94 -2.43 -12.41 2.92
CA LEU A 94 -3.84 -12.02 2.94
C LEU A 94 -4.52 -12.16 1.58
N THR A 95 -3.77 -12.16 0.48
CA THR A 95 -4.31 -12.27 -0.88
C THR A 95 -4.12 -13.64 -1.53
N ALA A 96 -3.30 -14.50 -0.93
CA ALA A 96 -3.07 -15.87 -1.36
C ALA A 96 -4.41 -16.59 -1.65
N GLY A 97 -4.55 -17.08 -2.89
CA GLY A 97 -5.75 -17.80 -3.36
C GLY A 97 -7.02 -16.96 -3.55
N ARG A 98 -6.97 -15.62 -3.35
CA ARG A 98 -8.14 -14.72 -3.47
C ARG A 98 -8.18 -13.92 -4.77
N LEU A 99 -7.05 -13.77 -5.45
CA LEU A 99 -6.90 -12.91 -6.62
C LEU A 99 -7.00 -13.67 -7.95
N GLY A 100 -6.46 -14.90 -8.02
CA GLY A 100 -6.36 -15.66 -9.27
C GLY A 100 -7.68 -16.24 -9.82
N ALA A 101 -8.75 -16.28 -9.02
CA ALA A 101 -10.03 -16.89 -9.41
C ALA A 101 -11.07 -15.89 -9.95
N ASP A 102 -10.81 -14.58 -9.83
CA ASP A 102 -11.77 -13.53 -10.15
C ASP A 102 -11.10 -12.44 -11.02
N PRO A 103 -11.36 -12.43 -12.34
CA PRO A 103 -10.77 -11.47 -13.27
C PRO A 103 -11.02 -10.01 -12.90
N ASP A 104 -12.18 -9.69 -12.31
CA ASP A 104 -12.52 -8.32 -11.92
C ASP A 104 -11.73 -7.86 -10.69
N LYS A 105 -11.46 -8.78 -9.75
CA LYS A 105 -10.54 -8.48 -8.63
C LYS A 105 -9.13 -8.26 -9.12
N LEU A 106 -8.64 -9.12 -10.02
CA LEU A 106 -7.31 -8.97 -10.61
C LEU A 106 -7.17 -7.63 -11.35
N ALA A 107 -8.15 -7.27 -12.19
CA ALA A 107 -8.13 -6.01 -12.93
C ALA A 107 -8.14 -4.79 -11.99
N ARG A 108 -8.95 -4.83 -10.91
CA ARG A 108 -8.97 -3.75 -9.91
C ARG A 108 -7.62 -3.58 -9.22
N LEU A 109 -7.03 -4.68 -8.75
CA LEU A 109 -5.70 -4.67 -8.15
C LEU A 109 -4.66 -4.09 -9.12
N MET A 110 -4.62 -4.58 -10.35
CA MET A 110 -3.65 -4.13 -11.34
C MET A 110 -3.79 -2.63 -11.65
N ASN A 111 -5.03 -2.14 -11.81
CA ASN A 111 -5.30 -0.73 -12.06
C ASN A 111 -4.89 0.15 -10.86
N GLY A 112 -5.20 -0.27 -9.64
CA GLY A 112 -4.78 0.44 -8.42
C GLY A 112 -3.26 0.47 -8.28
N PHE A 113 -2.60 -0.65 -8.57
CA PHE A 113 -1.15 -0.77 -8.42
C PHE A 113 -0.44 0.14 -9.42
N GLN A 114 -0.89 0.13 -10.68
CA GLN A 114 -0.34 1.00 -11.71
C GLN A 114 -0.57 2.49 -11.37
N ARG A 115 -1.73 2.84 -10.82
CA ARG A 115 -1.99 4.18 -10.29
C ARG A 115 -0.96 4.54 -9.22
N ASP A 116 -0.75 3.71 -8.19
CA ASP A 116 0.18 4.00 -7.10
C ASP A 116 1.64 4.11 -7.59
N THR A 117 2.03 3.41 -8.66
CA THR A 117 3.39 3.54 -9.24
C THR A 117 3.67 4.90 -9.88
N SER A 118 2.64 5.69 -10.15
CA SER A 118 2.72 6.98 -10.85
C SER A 118 1.91 8.08 -10.17
N ILE A 119 1.43 7.84 -8.96
CA ILE A 119 0.59 8.76 -8.21
C ILE A 119 1.36 10.04 -7.88
N ASP A 120 0.74 11.19 -8.11
CA ASP A 120 1.30 12.48 -7.70
C ASP A 120 1.27 12.66 -6.19
N TYR A 121 2.26 13.39 -5.68
CA TYR A 121 2.35 13.69 -4.24
C TYR A 121 1.07 14.30 -3.67
N GLN A 122 0.39 15.17 -4.42
CA GLN A 122 -0.82 15.84 -3.93
C GLN A 122 -1.92 14.83 -3.57
N HIS A 123 -2.14 13.81 -4.40
CA HIS A 123 -3.13 12.77 -4.11
C HIS A 123 -2.75 11.93 -2.89
N VAL A 124 -1.46 11.69 -2.68
CA VAL A 124 -0.96 11.01 -1.46
C VAL A 124 -1.21 11.88 -0.25
N LYS A 125 -0.86 13.17 -0.31
CA LYS A 125 -1.08 14.12 0.78
C LYS A 125 -2.57 14.21 1.15
N ASP A 126 -3.45 14.34 0.16
CA ASP A 126 -4.90 14.39 0.39
C ASP A 126 -5.40 13.09 1.06
N ALA A 127 -4.88 11.93 0.66
CA ALA A 127 -5.21 10.65 1.28
C ALA A 127 -4.75 10.59 2.75
N LEU A 128 -3.56 11.11 3.06
CA LEU A 128 -3.01 11.10 4.43
C LEU A 128 -3.68 12.14 5.34
N ASP A 129 -4.06 13.29 4.80
CA ASP A 129 -4.75 14.36 5.55
C ASP A 129 -6.21 14.00 5.89
N THR A 130 -6.82 13.08 5.12
CA THR A 130 -8.23 12.65 5.28
C THR A 130 -8.40 11.36 6.10
N ALA A 131 -7.29 10.72 6.47
CA ALA A 131 -7.24 9.45 7.18
C ALA A 131 -7.30 9.56 8.70
#